data_AF-A0A518GUX0-F1
#
_entry.id   AF-A0A518GUX0-F1
#
_cell.length_a   1.000
_cell.length_b   1.000
_cell.length_c   1.000
_cell.angle_alpha   90.00
_cell.angle_beta   90.00
_cell.angle_gamma   90.00
#
_symmetry.space_group_name_H-M   'P 1'
#
loop_
_entity.id
_entity.type
_entity.pdbx_description
1 polymer ?
#
loop_
_entity_poly.entity_id
_entity_poly.type
_entity_poly.pdbx_seq_one_letter_code
_entity_poly.pdbx_strand_id
1 'polypeptide(L)'
;MASAPSPNGLPPDDGRDHLTRPPDATLSAWEVAFGGVALVSWFACFALGSFVSSSSYRARLLGGIESPPEFVRVALIVIMSYTLTNIFFLVSVSSALGCMLCRWRVAGRIRSGDGRSETAGAGTFEYPAARVYLACFLRGFLLYLMAISGLLVLSTEQSVEQTTQVQYIRIGGLISAIGFASGFDPNLILKLMGRLTDFVNQPIRGG
;
A
#
# COMPACT_ATOMS: atom_id res chain seq x y z
N MET A 1 -44.00 25.11 30.63
CA MET A 1 -43.07 25.80 29.70
C MET A 1 -42.44 24.73 28.83
N ALA A 2 -42.97 24.55 27.62
CA ALA A 2 -42.49 23.57 26.65
C ALA A 2 -41.43 24.23 25.76
N SER A 3 -40.27 23.60 25.64
CA SER A 3 -39.16 24.02 24.78
C SER A 3 -39.53 23.80 23.31
N ALA A 4 -39.47 24.86 22.51
CA ALA A 4 -39.71 24.79 21.07
C ALA A 4 -38.61 23.97 20.36
N PRO A 5 -38.95 23.12 19.38
CA PRO A 5 -37.97 22.40 18.57
C PRO A 5 -37.23 23.36 17.63
N SER A 6 -35.91 23.25 17.61
CA SER A 6 -35.04 24.04 16.72
C SER A 6 -35.31 23.66 15.25
N PRO A 7 -35.56 24.63 14.33
CA PRO A 7 -35.99 24.35 12.96
C PRO A 7 -34.86 23.91 12.01
N ASN A 8 -33.61 23.80 12.48
CA ASN A 8 -32.47 23.39 11.66
C ASN A 8 -31.88 22.07 12.16
N GLY A 9 -32.65 20.99 12.00
CA GLY A 9 -32.18 19.62 12.21
C GLY A 9 -31.30 19.11 11.05
N LEU A 10 -30.24 19.84 10.72
CA LEU A 10 -29.18 19.25 9.91
C LEU A 10 -28.38 18.33 10.83
N PRO A 11 -28.29 17.01 10.53
CA PRO A 11 -27.44 16.11 11.29
C PRO A 11 -26.00 16.66 11.26
N PRO A 12 -25.21 16.50 12.34
CA PRO A 12 -23.84 16.96 12.36
C PRO A 12 -23.10 16.35 11.15
N ASP A 13 -22.65 17.23 10.26
CA ASP A 13 -21.81 16.90 9.13
C ASP A 13 -20.46 16.45 9.69
N ASP A 14 -20.39 15.19 10.11
CA ASP A 14 -19.14 14.56 10.51
C ASP A 14 -18.39 14.32 9.20
N GLY A 15 -17.65 15.34 8.76
CA GLY A 15 -16.99 15.43 7.44
C GLY A 15 -15.92 14.37 7.16
N ARG A 16 -16.01 13.22 7.82
CA ARG A 16 -15.11 12.07 7.81
C ARG A 16 -15.55 11.00 6.81
N ASP A 17 -16.78 11.04 6.29
CA ASP A 17 -17.36 9.93 5.52
C ASP A 17 -17.42 10.13 3.99
N HIS A 18 -17.01 11.27 3.46
CA HIS A 18 -17.13 11.55 2.01
C HIS A 18 -16.04 10.87 1.16
N LEU A 19 -14.91 10.46 1.76
CA LEU A 19 -13.78 9.86 1.04
C LEU A 19 -13.86 8.32 0.96
N THR A 20 -14.86 7.71 1.58
CA THR A 20 -14.99 6.25 1.70
C THR A 20 -16.24 5.70 1.04
N ARG A 21 -17.11 6.55 0.48
CA ARG A 21 -18.25 6.05 -0.31
C ARG A 21 -17.73 5.41 -1.60
N PRO A 22 -18.06 4.13 -1.85
CA PRO A 22 -17.66 3.45 -3.06
C PRO A 22 -18.37 4.11 -4.24
N PRO A 23 -17.68 4.34 -5.37
CA PRO A 23 -18.36 4.75 -6.58
C PRO A 23 -19.40 3.68 -6.95
N ASP A 24 -20.60 4.09 -7.37
CA ASP A 24 -21.70 3.23 -7.86
C ASP A 24 -21.37 2.44 -9.14
N ALA A 25 -20.08 2.35 -9.49
CA ALA A 25 -19.59 1.79 -10.71
C ALA A 25 -19.56 0.25 -10.63
N THR A 26 -20.33 -0.37 -11.53
CA THR A 26 -20.10 -1.76 -11.94
C THR A 26 -18.61 -2.00 -12.18
N LEU A 27 -18.08 -3.09 -11.61
CA LEU A 27 -16.68 -3.49 -11.80
C LEU A 27 -16.36 -3.60 -13.28
N SER A 28 -15.40 -2.80 -13.74
CA SER A 28 -14.99 -2.87 -15.14
C SER A 28 -14.04 -4.05 -15.36
N ALA A 29 -14.13 -4.70 -16.53
CA ALA A 29 -13.28 -5.85 -16.87
C ALA A 29 -11.78 -5.53 -16.77
N TRP A 30 -11.38 -4.29 -17.06
CA TRP A 30 -9.98 -3.86 -16.92
C TRP A 30 -9.53 -3.83 -15.45
N GLU A 31 -10.42 -3.54 -14.49
CA GLU A 31 -10.07 -3.51 -13.06
C GLU A 31 -9.78 -4.94 -12.57
N VAL A 32 -10.56 -5.91 -13.05
CA VAL A 32 -10.33 -7.33 -12.77
C VAL A 32 -9.02 -7.79 -13.39
N ALA A 33 -8.76 -7.43 -14.65
CA ALA A 33 -7.51 -7.75 -15.31
C ALA A 33 -6.31 -7.13 -14.60
N PHE A 34 -6.40 -5.86 -14.20
CA PHE A 34 -5.36 -5.15 -13.46
C PHE A 34 -5.09 -5.80 -12.09
N GLY A 35 -6.13 -6.22 -11.37
CA GLY A 35 -5.97 -6.96 -10.11
C GLY A 35 -5.31 -8.32 -10.29
N GLY A 36 -5.67 -9.06 -11.34
CA GLY A 36 -5.00 -10.31 -11.69
C GLY A 36 -3.53 -10.11 -12.02
N VAL A 37 -3.20 -9.12 -12.85
CA VAL A 37 -1.82 -8.77 -13.19
C VAL A 37 -1.04 -8.36 -11.95
N ALA A 38 -1.59 -7.48 -11.10
CA ALA A 38 -0.95 -7.03 -9.88
C ALA A 38 -0.64 -8.20 -8.91
N LEU A 39 -1.56 -9.17 -8.79
CA LEU A 39 -1.35 -10.35 -7.96
C LEU A 39 -0.22 -11.24 -8.50
N VAL A 40 -0.21 -11.50 -9.81
CA VAL A 40 0.87 -12.26 -10.46
C VAL A 40 2.20 -11.53 -10.34
N SER A 41 2.22 -10.22 -10.56
CA SER A 41 3.41 -9.37 -10.38
C SER A 41 3.94 -9.43 -8.95
N TRP A 42 3.05 -9.44 -7.95
CA TRP A 42 3.45 -9.57 -6.55
C TRP A 42 4.16 -10.91 -6.29
N PHE A 43 3.58 -12.03 -6.72
CA PHE A 43 4.22 -13.35 -6.57
C PHE A 43 5.55 -13.45 -7.34
N ALA A 44 5.61 -12.90 -8.55
CA ALA A 44 6.83 -12.88 -9.35
C ALA A 44 7.93 -12.07 -8.66
N CYS A 45 7.62 -10.88 -8.14
CA CYS A 45 8.58 -10.06 -7.39
C CYS A 45 9.03 -10.79 -6.11
N PHE A 46 8.12 -11.39 -5.38
CA PHE A 46 8.45 -12.11 -4.14
C PHE A 46 9.37 -13.30 -4.41
N ALA A 47 9.08 -14.09 -5.44
CA ALA A 47 9.91 -15.21 -5.86
C ALA A 47 11.29 -14.74 -6.34
N LEU A 48 11.35 -13.69 -7.17
CA LEU A 48 12.62 -13.14 -7.65
C LEU A 48 13.50 -12.66 -6.49
N GLY A 49 12.94 -11.92 -5.54
CA GLY A 49 13.68 -11.46 -4.37
C GLY A 49 14.11 -12.59 -3.44
N SER A 50 13.34 -13.69 -3.36
CA SER A 50 13.69 -14.83 -2.51
C SER A 50 14.74 -15.76 -3.13
N PHE A 51 14.74 -15.96 -4.45
CA PHE A 51 15.54 -17.00 -5.09
C PHE A 51 16.75 -16.45 -5.87
N VAL A 52 16.70 -15.20 -6.32
CA VAL A 52 17.76 -14.63 -7.15
C VAL A 52 18.69 -13.78 -6.29
N SER A 53 19.93 -14.25 -6.13
CA SER A 53 20.97 -13.45 -5.48
C SER A 53 21.41 -12.30 -6.38
N SER A 54 21.21 -11.06 -5.93
CA SER A 54 21.62 -9.86 -6.66
C SER A 54 23.12 -9.58 -6.65
N SER A 55 23.92 -10.31 -5.85
CA SER A 55 25.36 -10.05 -5.65
C SER A 55 26.16 -10.12 -6.97
N SER A 56 25.95 -11.18 -7.75
CA SER A 56 26.65 -11.40 -9.02
C SER A 56 26.28 -10.33 -10.04
N TYR A 57 25.01 -9.93 -10.10
CA TYR A 57 24.54 -8.91 -11.04
C TYR A 57 25.03 -7.50 -10.67
N ARG A 58 25.11 -7.18 -9.37
CA ARG A 58 25.70 -5.93 -8.88
C ARG A 58 27.19 -5.81 -9.23
N ALA A 59 27.94 -6.89 -9.04
CA ALA A 59 29.35 -6.94 -9.43
C ALA A 59 29.55 -6.69 -10.93
N ARG A 60 28.67 -7.25 -11.78
CA ARG A 60 28.69 -7.01 -13.23
C ARG A 60 28.36 -5.56 -13.61
N LEU A 61 27.46 -4.89 -12.89
CA LEU A 61 27.19 -3.47 -13.11
C LEU A 61 28.39 -2.59 -12.76
N LEU A 62 29.08 -2.89 -11.65
CA LEU A 62 30.27 -2.15 -11.22
C LEU A 62 31.48 -2.43 -12.11
N GLY A 63 31.60 -3.64 -12.65
CA GLY A 63 32.67 -4.04 -13.57
C GLY A 63 32.55 -3.45 -14.99
N GLY A 64 31.46 -2.75 -15.29
CA GLY A 64 31.18 -2.20 -16.62
C GLY A 64 30.54 -3.24 -17.55
N ILE A 65 29.44 -2.84 -18.19
CA ILE A 65 28.75 -3.66 -19.20
C ILE A 65 28.87 -2.92 -20.53
N GLU A 66 29.54 -3.53 -21.49
CA GLU A 66 29.82 -2.90 -22.79
C GLU A 66 28.59 -2.84 -23.70
N SER A 67 27.63 -3.77 -23.53
CA SER A 67 26.44 -3.84 -24.37
C SER A 67 25.19 -3.20 -23.70
N PRO A 68 24.56 -2.18 -24.32
CA PRO A 68 23.34 -1.56 -23.79
C PRO A 68 22.17 -2.52 -23.48
N PRO A 69 21.84 -3.53 -24.32
CA PRO A 69 20.71 -4.41 -24.01
C PRO A 69 21.00 -5.32 -22.81
N GLU A 70 22.26 -5.73 -22.62
CA GLU A 70 22.66 -6.48 -21.43
C GLU A 70 22.63 -5.60 -20.19
N PHE A 71 23.05 -4.34 -20.29
CA PHE A 71 22.94 -3.38 -19.20
C PHE A 71 21.50 -3.26 -18.71
N VAL A 72 20.54 -3.06 -19.62
CA VAL A 72 19.11 -2.97 -19.28
C VAL A 72 18.62 -4.25 -18.61
N ARG A 73 18.97 -5.42 -19.15
CA ARG A 73 18.58 -6.72 -18.57
C ARG A 73 19.13 -6.88 -17.15
N VAL A 74 20.42 -6.61 -16.94
CA VAL A 74 21.07 -6.74 -15.63
C VAL A 74 20.50 -5.71 -14.64
N ALA A 75 20.31 -4.47 -15.08
CA ALA A 75 19.70 -3.42 -14.26
C ALA A 75 18.28 -3.80 -13.82
N LEU A 76 17.45 -4.33 -14.72
CA LEU A 76 16.11 -4.80 -14.37
C LEU A 76 16.14 -5.95 -13.35
N ILE A 77 17.04 -6.92 -13.51
CA ILE A 77 17.21 -8.00 -12.53
C ILE A 77 17.63 -7.42 -11.18
N VAL A 78 18.59 -6.50 -11.14
CA VAL A 78 19.03 -5.87 -9.88
C VAL A 78 17.90 -5.06 -9.25
N ILE A 79 17.19 -4.23 -9.99
CA ILE A 79 16.05 -3.46 -9.48
C ILE A 79 14.96 -4.39 -8.91
N MET A 80 14.70 -5.53 -9.56
CA MET A 80 13.68 -6.48 -9.13
C MET A 80 14.14 -7.45 -8.05
N SER A 81 15.45 -7.71 -7.87
CA SER A 81 15.98 -8.70 -6.91
C SER A 81 16.69 -8.07 -5.71
N TYR A 82 17.10 -6.80 -5.81
CA TYR A 82 17.74 -6.11 -4.71
C TYR A 82 16.72 -5.87 -3.59
N THR A 83 17.07 -6.26 -2.37
CA THR A 83 16.15 -6.35 -1.22
C THR A 83 15.32 -5.09 -1.04
N LEU A 84 15.94 -3.91 -1.06
CA LEU A 84 15.26 -2.65 -0.79
C LEU A 84 14.26 -2.28 -1.89
N THR A 85 14.68 -2.33 -3.15
CA THR A 85 13.81 -2.00 -4.29
C THR A 85 12.72 -3.05 -4.49
N ASN A 86 13.03 -4.32 -4.26
CA ASN A 86 12.04 -5.39 -4.28
C ASN A 86 10.96 -5.20 -3.21
N ILE A 87 11.33 -4.89 -1.96
CA ILE A 87 10.38 -4.60 -0.88
C ILE A 87 9.49 -3.41 -1.25
N PHE A 88 10.06 -2.36 -1.87
CA PHE A 88 9.28 -1.23 -2.38
C PHE A 88 8.18 -1.67 -3.36
N PHE A 89 8.51 -2.52 -4.34
CA PHE A 89 7.50 -3.04 -5.28
C PHE A 89 6.45 -3.88 -4.55
N LEU A 90 6.88 -4.78 -3.67
CA LEU A 90 5.99 -5.66 -2.92
C LEU A 90 4.95 -4.87 -2.10
N VAL A 91 5.38 -3.86 -1.34
CA VAL A 91 4.46 -3.09 -0.49
C VAL A 91 3.54 -2.18 -1.29
N SER A 92 4.04 -1.59 -2.38
CA SER A 92 3.25 -0.69 -3.23
C SER A 92 2.17 -1.46 -4.01
N VAL A 93 2.53 -2.59 -4.60
CA VAL A 93 1.59 -3.49 -5.31
C VAL A 93 0.61 -4.10 -4.32
N SER A 94 1.08 -4.52 -3.14
CA SER A 94 0.21 -5.08 -2.10
C SER A 94 -0.84 -4.08 -1.60
N SER A 95 -0.45 -2.81 -1.40
CA SER A 95 -1.39 -1.74 -1.07
C SER A 95 -2.43 -1.51 -2.17
N ALA A 96 -2.02 -1.53 -3.44
CA ALA A 96 -2.98 -1.45 -4.55
C ALA A 96 -3.95 -2.64 -4.57
N LEU A 97 -3.49 -3.86 -4.27
CA LEU A 97 -4.33 -5.06 -4.16
C LEU A 97 -5.33 -4.97 -3.00
N GLY A 98 -4.93 -4.45 -1.83
CA GLY A 98 -5.84 -4.25 -0.70
C GLY A 98 -6.98 -3.28 -1.04
N CYS A 99 -6.65 -2.21 -1.75
CA CYS A 99 -7.58 -1.20 -2.24
C CYS A 99 -8.59 -1.79 -3.24
N MET A 100 -8.13 -2.66 -4.16
CA MET A 100 -9.01 -3.42 -5.05
C MET A 100 -9.93 -4.36 -4.30
N LEU A 101 -9.41 -5.13 -3.33
CA LEU A 101 -10.23 -6.06 -2.56
C LEU A 101 -11.35 -5.33 -1.81
N CYS A 102 -11.05 -4.16 -1.24
CA CYS A 102 -12.06 -3.32 -0.59
C CYS A 102 -13.16 -2.90 -1.57
N ARG A 103 -12.78 -2.40 -2.75
CA ARG A 103 -13.71 -2.01 -3.82
C ARG A 103 -14.55 -3.20 -4.33
N TRP A 104 -13.94 -4.35 -4.57
CA TRP A 104 -14.63 -5.57 -5.03
C TRP A 104 -15.64 -6.07 -4.00
N ARG A 105 -15.28 -6.03 -2.71
CA ARG A 105 -16.18 -6.40 -1.61
C ARG A 105 -17.41 -5.50 -1.56
N VAL A 106 -17.26 -4.18 -1.76
CA VAL A 106 -18.41 -3.29 -1.71
C VAL A 106 -19.29 -3.43 -2.95
N ALA A 107 -18.70 -3.55 -4.14
CA ALA A 107 -19.47 -3.80 -5.37
C ALA A 107 -20.33 -5.08 -5.28
N GLY A 108 -19.83 -6.13 -4.62
CA GLY A 108 -20.58 -7.36 -4.38
C GLY A 108 -21.79 -7.20 -3.45
N ARG A 109 -21.74 -6.28 -2.48
CA ARG A 109 -22.86 -6.01 -1.56
C ARG A 109 -24.02 -5.31 -2.26
N ILE A 110 -23.71 -4.33 -3.12
CA ILE A 110 -24.72 -3.61 -3.92
C ILE A 110 -25.46 -4.59 -4.84
N ARG A 111 -24.73 -5.52 -5.48
CA ARG A 111 -25.31 -6.53 -6.38
C ARG A 111 -26.18 -7.56 -5.66
N SER A 112 -25.94 -7.80 -4.37
CA SER A 112 -26.68 -8.81 -3.59
C SER A 112 -28.04 -8.31 -3.08
N GLY A 113 -28.45 -7.08 -3.42
CA GLY A 113 -29.81 -6.60 -3.18
C GLY A 113 -30.17 -6.40 -1.71
N ASP A 114 -29.18 -6.24 -0.82
CA ASP A 114 -29.41 -5.89 0.58
C ASP A 114 -29.82 -4.40 0.60
N GLY A 115 -31.12 -4.16 0.38
CA GLY A 115 -31.77 -2.88 0.06
C GLY A 115 -31.77 -1.83 1.16
N ARG A 116 -30.72 -1.78 1.98
CA ARG A 116 -30.53 -0.81 3.06
C ARG A 116 -29.53 0.28 2.64
N SER A 117 -29.74 0.88 1.47
CA SER A 117 -29.09 2.13 1.07
C SER A 117 -29.99 3.32 1.46
N GLU A 118 -30.02 3.65 2.75
CA GLU A 118 -30.43 4.99 3.18
C GLU A 118 -29.26 5.95 2.99
N THR A 119 -29.57 7.17 2.52
CA THR A 119 -28.73 8.38 2.33
C THR A 119 -28.05 8.58 0.97
N ALA A 120 -28.88 8.67 -0.08
CA ALA A 120 -28.68 9.66 -1.14
C ALA A 120 -28.78 11.07 -0.53
N GLY A 121 -27.79 11.95 -0.72
CA GLY A 121 -27.91 13.33 -0.23
C GLY A 121 -26.68 14.24 -0.21
N ALA A 122 -25.45 13.75 -0.41
CA ALA A 122 -24.26 14.62 -0.44
C ALA A 122 -23.47 14.39 -1.72
N GLY A 123 -23.23 15.48 -2.47
CA GLY A 123 -22.61 15.48 -3.81
C GLY A 123 -21.37 14.59 -3.89
N THR A 124 -21.51 13.45 -4.55
CA THR A 124 -20.45 12.48 -4.80
C THR A 124 -19.52 13.03 -5.87
N PHE A 125 -18.34 13.49 -5.48
CA PHE A 125 -17.25 13.69 -6.43
C PHE A 125 -16.81 12.31 -6.92
N GLU A 126 -17.18 11.96 -8.16
CA GLU A 126 -16.68 10.77 -8.83
C GLU A 126 -15.18 10.94 -9.11
N TYR A 127 -14.34 10.27 -8.31
CA TYR A 127 -12.92 10.19 -8.61
C TYR A 127 -12.67 9.09 -9.66
N PRO A 128 -11.88 9.36 -10.72
CA PRO A 128 -11.44 8.33 -11.65
C PRO A 128 -10.75 7.20 -10.91
N ALA A 129 -11.07 5.95 -11.24
CA ALA A 129 -10.50 4.76 -10.59
C ALA A 129 -8.97 4.76 -10.58
N ALA A 130 -8.33 5.28 -11.65
CA ALA A 130 -6.88 5.47 -11.72
C ALA A 130 -6.32 6.34 -10.58
N ARG A 131 -7.02 7.41 -10.17
CA ARG A 131 -6.59 8.27 -9.05
C ARG A 131 -6.68 7.53 -7.72
N VAL A 132 -7.71 6.71 -7.54
CA VAL A 132 -7.89 5.88 -6.33
C VAL A 132 -6.76 4.86 -6.22
N TYR A 133 -6.47 4.13 -7.31
CA TYR A 133 -5.37 3.15 -7.32
C TYR A 133 -4.00 3.81 -7.16
N LEU A 134 -3.77 4.97 -7.78
CA LEU A 134 -2.54 5.74 -7.60
C LEU A 134 -2.37 6.21 -6.16
N ALA A 135 -3.44 6.71 -5.52
CA ALA A 135 -3.40 7.09 -4.11
C ALA A 135 -3.09 5.88 -3.21
N CYS A 136 -3.68 4.72 -3.49
CA CYS A 136 -3.40 3.47 -2.78
C CYS A 136 -1.94 3.00 -3.00
N PHE A 137 -1.39 3.14 -4.20
CA PHE A 137 0.02 2.85 -4.49
C PHE A 137 0.96 3.78 -3.72
N LEU A 138 0.69 5.09 -3.72
CA LEU A 138 1.47 6.10 -2.99
C LEU A 138 1.44 5.86 -1.48
N ARG A 139 0.32 5.37 -0.92
CA ARG A 139 0.26 4.94 0.49
C ARG A 139 1.22 3.79 0.79
N GLY A 140 1.29 2.79 -0.10
CA GLY A 140 2.28 1.71 0.01
C GLY A 140 3.72 2.24 -0.06
N PHE A 141 3.98 3.22 -0.93
CA PHE A 141 5.27 3.91 -0.99
C PHE A 141 5.60 4.68 0.31
N LEU A 142 4.63 5.37 0.92
CA LEU A 142 4.86 6.03 2.21
C LEU A 142 5.20 5.02 3.32
N LEU A 143 4.54 3.86 3.34
CA LEU A 143 4.89 2.77 4.24
C LEU A 143 6.27 2.19 3.96
N TYR A 144 6.68 2.08 2.70
CA TYR A 144 8.05 1.73 2.35
C TYR A 144 9.06 2.71 2.97
N LEU A 145 8.84 4.02 2.79
CA LEU A 145 9.73 5.05 3.35
C LEU A 145 9.80 4.98 4.88
N MET A 146 8.66 4.78 5.55
CA MET A 146 8.64 4.57 7.00
C MET A 146 9.41 3.31 7.42
N ALA A 147 9.14 2.18 6.75
CA ALA A 147 9.78 0.91 7.08
C ALA A 147 11.30 0.98 6.87
N ILE A 148 11.75 1.57 5.76
CA ILE A 148 13.18 1.68 5.48
C ILE A 148 13.87 2.71 6.38
N SER A 149 13.19 3.78 6.75
CA SER A 149 13.73 4.75 7.72
C SER A 149 13.93 4.08 9.09
N GLY A 150 12.96 3.27 9.54
CA GLY A 150 13.12 2.47 10.76
C GLY A 150 14.21 1.40 10.65
N LEU A 151 14.29 0.71 9.51
CA LEU A 151 15.32 -0.31 9.28
C LEU A 151 16.73 0.28 9.23
N LEU A 152 16.92 1.43 8.59
CA LEU A 152 18.22 2.12 8.51
C LEU A 152 18.69 2.64 9.87
N VAL A 153 17.77 3.00 10.77
CA VAL A 153 18.11 3.38 12.14
C VAL A 153 18.54 2.16 12.97
N LEU A 154 17.91 1.00 12.75
CA LEU A 154 18.15 -0.21 13.54
C LEU A 154 19.27 -1.10 12.98
N SER A 155 19.57 -0.99 11.69
CA SER A 155 20.49 -1.90 10.98
C SER A 155 21.79 -1.18 10.65
N THR A 156 22.91 -1.83 10.94
CA THR A 156 24.21 -1.44 10.40
C THR A 156 24.27 -1.76 8.90
N GLU A 157 25.06 -0.99 8.14
CA GLU A 157 25.14 -1.07 6.67
C GLU A 157 25.37 -2.50 6.14
N GLN A 158 26.12 -3.32 6.88
CA GLN A 158 26.42 -4.71 6.52
C GLN A 158 25.19 -5.63 6.53
N SER A 159 24.17 -5.33 7.33
CA SER A 159 22.97 -6.17 7.47
C SER A 159 22.07 -6.11 6.23
N VAL A 160 22.09 -4.98 5.52
CA VAL A 160 21.31 -4.77 4.29
C VAL A 160 21.96 -5.50 3.11
N GLU A 161 23.29 -5.58 3.06
CA GLU A 161 23.99 -6.24 1.97
C GLU A 161 23.97 -7.77 2.06
N GLN A 162 23.93 -8.31 3.28
CA GLN A 162 23.95 -9.75 3.56
C GLN A 162 22.64 -10.26 4.15
N THR A 163 21.50 -9.81 3.60
CA THR A 163 20.20 -10.33 4.03
C THR A 163 20.06 -11.81 3.67
N THR A 164 19.88 -12.67 4.68
CA THR A 164 19.61 -14.10 4.45
C THR A 164 18.22 -14.29 3.84
N GLN A 165 18.03 -15.36 3.07
CA GLN A 165 16.73 -15.69 2.45
C GLN A 165 15.60 -15.74 3.49
N VAL A 166 15.86 -16.32 4.67
CA VAL A 166 14.88 -16.44 5.76
C VAL A 166 14.49 -15.06 6.32
N GLN A 167 15.46 -14.15 6.48
CA GLN A 167 15.18 -12.78 6.91
C GLN A 167 14.37 -12.02 5.85
N TYR A 168 14.73 -12.18 4.57
CA TYR A 168 14.00 -11.57 3.46
C TYR A 168 12.54 -12.02 3.44
N ILE A 169 12.26 -13.34 3.51
CA ILE A 169 10.89 -13.88 3.50
C ILE A 169 10.05 -13.27 4.64
N ARG A 170 10.64 -13.16 5.84
CA ARG A 170 9.95 -12.59 7.01
C ARG A 170 9.65 -11.10 6.82
N ILE A 171 10.66 -10.31 6.45
CA ILE A 171 10.53 -8.85 6.33
C ILE A 171 9.65 -8.49 5.13
N GLY A 172 9.93 -9.06 3.95
CA GLY A 172 9.17 -8.83 2.73
C GLY A 172 7.71 -9.26 2.88
N GLY A 173 7.46 -10.42 3.49
CA GLY A 173 6.11 -10.90 3.81
C GLY A 173 5.38 -9.98 4.79
N LEU A 174 6.03 -9.57 5.88
CA LEU A 174 5.42 -8.70 6.89
C LEU A 174 5.10 -7.30 6.33
N ILE A 175 6.08 -6.65 5.69
CA ILE A 175 5.90 -5.29 5.15
C ILE A 175 4.82 -5.29 4.06
N SER A 176 4.82 -6.30 3.18
CA SER A 176 3.78 -6.40 2.15
C SER A 176 2.39 -6.67 2.75
N ALA A 177 2.27 -7.44 3.83
CA ALA A 177 1.01 -7.62 4.54
C ALA A 177 0.50 -6.32 5.19
N ILE A 178 1.40 -5.52 5.78
CA ILE A 178 1.06 -4.19 6.30
C ILE A 178 0.63 -3.25 5.16
N GLY A 179 1.35 -3.28 4.05
CA GLY A 179 0.97 -2.58 2.82
C GLY A 179 -0.43 -2.94 2.35
N PHE A 180 -0.72 -4.25 2.28
CA PHE A 180 -2.05 -4.77 1.93
C PHE A 180 -3.14 -4.19 2.84
N ALA A 181 -2.95 -4.33 4.15
CA ALA A 181 -3.90 -3.88 5.15
C ALA A 181 -4.15 -2.37 5.01
N SER A 182 -3.10 -1.58 4.80
CA SER A 182 -3.20 -0.13 4.63
C SER A 182 -3.95 0.30 3.37
N GLY A 183 -3.85 -0.49 2.30
CA GLY A 183 -4.61 -0.30 1.07
C GLY A 183 -6.07 -0.67 1.25
N PHE A 184 -6.34 -1.71 2.06
CA PHE A 184 -7.68 -2.18 2.37
C PHE A 184 -8.46 -1.24 3.28
N ASP A 185 -7.83 -0.71 4.33
CA ASP A 185 -8.40 0.27 5.25
C ASP A 185 -7.45 1.48 5.44
N PRO A 186 -7.76 2.65 4.85
CA PRO A 186 -6.91 3.84 4.98
C PRO A 186 -6.75 4.33 6.42
N ASN A 187 -7.69 4.01 7.30
CA ASN A 187 -7.63 4.45 8.70
C ASN A 187 -6.48 3.80 9.47
N LEU A 188 -5.94 2.68 8.98
CA LEU A 188 -4.78 2.04 9.60
C LEU A 188 -3.54 2.93 9.54
N ILE A 189 -3.32 3.65 8.45
CA ILE A 189 -2.18 4.59 8.34
C ILE A 189 -2.36 5.74 9.33
N LEU A 190 -3.56 6.31 9.42
CA LEU A 190 -3.85 7.40 10.35
C LEU A 190 -3.63 6.96 11.81
N LYS A 191 -4.12 5.75 12.16
CA LYS A 191 -3.90 5.16 13.49
C LYS A 191 -2.42 4.91 13.76
N LEU A 192 -1.66 4.46 12.76
CA LEU A 192 -0.22 4.22 12.88
C LEU A 192 0.55 5.53 13.09
N MET A 193 0.26 6.56 12.29
CA MET A 193 0.86 7.88 12.44
C MET A 193 0.52 8.51 13.79
N GLY A 194 -0.74 8.41 14.24
CA GLY A 194 -1.14 8.89 15.56
C GLY A 194 -0.32 8.24 16.67
N ARG A 195 -0.15 6.91 16.64
CA ARG A 195 0.70 6.19 17.62
C ARG A 195 2.16 6.59 17.57
N LEU A 196 2.70 6.88 16.38
CA LEU A 196 4.08 7.35 16.22
C LEU A 196 4.25 8.76 16.80
N THR A 197 3.32 9.66 16.52
CA THR A 197 3.31 11.01 17.11
C THR A 197 3.20 10.95 18.63
N ASP A 198 2.32 10.09 19.16
CA ASP A 198 2.20 9.88 20.60
C ASP A 198 3.51 9.36 21.22
N PHE A 199 4.18 8.42 20.54
CA PHE A 199 5.47 7.89 20.99
C PHE A 199 6.57 8.96 20.99
N VAL A 200 6.66 9.78 19.94
CA VAL A 200 7.64 10.88 19.84
C VAL A 200 7.37 11.98 20.87
N ASN A 201 6.10 12.26 21.14
CA ASN A 201 5.69 13.28 22.09
C ASN A 201 5.69 12.81 23.55
N GLN A 202 5.99 11.54 23.84
CA GLN A 202 6.24 11.13 25.22
C GLN A 202 7.51 11.84 25.70
N PRO A 203 7.41 12.78 26.65
CA PRO A 203 8.59 13.39 27.23
C PRO A 203 9.42 12.26 27.82
N ILE A 204 10.73 12.27 27.54
CA ILE A 204 11.72 11.42 28.19
C ILE A 204 11.62 11.70 29.69
N ARG A 205 10.69 11.02 30.37
CA ARG A 205 10.60 11.01 31.82
C ARG A 205 11.83 10.24 32.26
N GLY A 206 12.81 11.01 32.73
CA GLY A 206 14.20 10.64 32.85
C GLY A 206 14.46 9.33 33.56
N GLY A 207 15.52 8.67 33.10
CA GLY A 207 16.41 7.89 33.95
C GLY A 207 17.61 8.77 34.30
#